data_AF-A0A945N1M6-F1
#
_entry.id   AF-A0A945N1M6-F1
#
_cell.length_a   1.000
_cell.length_b   1.000
_cell.length_c   1.000
_cell.angle_alpha   90.00
_cell.angle_beta   90.00
_cell.angle_gamma   90.00
#
_symmetry.space_group_name_H-M   'P 1'
#
loop_
_entity.id
_entity.type
_entity.pdbx_description
1 polymer ?
#
loop_
_entity_poly.entity_id
_entity_poly.type
_entity_poly.pdbx_seq_one_letter_code
_entity_poly.pdbx_strand_id
1 'polypeptide(L)' 'MPHVTFILPGGERREIVASVGRTLLEVAWDNNLDVEGACGGVAACSTCHVIVDPAWAGRLTPPDEEEDQMLDLAW' A
#
# COMPACT_ATOMS: atom_id res chain seq x y z
N MET A 1 -3.30 -5.55 -17.61
CA MET A 1 -2.95 -5.70 -16.18
C MET A 1 -2.18 -4.45 -15.78
N PRO A 2 -2.56 -3.73 -14.71
CA PRO A 2 -1.83 -2.54 -14.27
C PRO A 2 -0.40 -2.89 -13.82
N HIS A 3 0.50 -1.93 -13.98
CA HIS A 3 1.85 -1.99 -13.43
C HIS A 3 1.88 -1.18 -12.14
N VAL A 4 2.42 -1.76 -11.08
CA VAL A 4 2.65 -1.11 -9.77
C VAL A 4 4.16 -1.06 -9.55
N THR A 5 4.69 0.11 -9.23
CA THR A 5 6.10 0.26 -8.86
C THR A 5 6.20 0.52 -7.36
N PHE A 6 6.79 -0.41 -6.62
CA PHE A 6 7.14 -0.21 -5.22
C PHE A 6 8.52 0.40 -5.13
N ILE A 7 8.68 1.38 -4.24
CA ILE A 7 9.96 1.99 -3.90
C ILE A 7 10.33 1.46 -2.51
N LEU A 8 11.36 0.62 -2.44
CA LEU A 8 11.79 -0.02 -1.21
C LEU A 8 12.65 0.91 -0.35
N PRO A 9 12.86 0.61 0.94
CA PRO A 9 13.88 1.28 1.75
C PRO A 9 15.23 1.29 1.02
N GLY A 10 15.83 2.46 0.84
CA GLY A 10 17.06 2.63 0.04
C GLY A 10 16.84 3.01 -1.43
N GLY A 11 15.59 3.09 -1.90
CA GLY A 11 15.23 3.63 -3.21
C GLY A 11 15.23 2.61 -4.36
N GLU A 12 15.47 1.33 -4.07
CA GLU A 12 15.30 0.27 -5.07
C GLU A 12 13.86 0.25 -5.60
N ARG A 13 13.71 0.11 -6.92
CA ARG A 13 12.41 0.08 -7.59
C ARG A 13 12.05 -1.35 -7.98
N ARG A 14 10.88 -1.81 -7.55
CA ARG A 14 10.31 -3.11 -7.92
C ARG A 14 9.04 -2.90 -8.71
N GLU A 15 9.10 -3.18 -10.00
CA GLU A 15 7.95 -3.12 -10.89
C GLU A 15 7.25 -4.49 -10.93
N ILE A 16 5.95 -4.50 -10.66
CA ILE A 16 5.12 -5.70 -10.56
C ILE A 16 3.88 -5.51 -11.44
N VAL A 17 3.57 -6.54 -12.22
CA VAL A 17 2.31 -6.62 -12.96
C VAL A 17 1.23 -7.14 -12.00
N ALA A 18 0.27 -6.30 -11.66
CA ALA A 18 -0.80 -6.62 -10.73
C ALA A 18 -2.10 -6.98 -11.46
N SER A 19 -2.95 -7.78 -10.82
CA SER A 19 -4.31 -8.05 -11.30
C SER A 19 -5.28 -6.99 -10.79
N VAL A 20 -6.22 -6.57 -11.65
CA VAL A 20 -7.30 -5.65 -11.24
C VAL A 20 -8.13 -6.30 -10.14
N GLY A 21 -8.47 -5.53 -9.10
CA GLY A 21 -9.24 -6.01 -7.94
C GLY A 21 -8.40 -6.51 -6.77
N ARG A 22 -7.07 -6.54 -6.89
CA ARG A 22 -6.14 -6.80 -5.78
C ARG A 22 -5.78 -5.52 -5.04
N THR A 23 -5.58 -5.60 -3.73
CA THR A 23 -5.06 -4.48 -2.93
C THR A 23 -3.53 -4.37 -3.06
N LEU A 24 -2.95 -3.21 -2.73
CA LEU A 24 -1.49 -3.05 -2.74
C LEU A 24 -0.79 -3.95 -1.71
N LEU A 25 -1.43 -4.22 -0.57
CA LEU A 25 -0.92 -5.12 0.46
C LEU A 25 -0.82 -6.56 -0.06
N GLU A 26 -1.89 -7.04 -0.71
CA GLU A 26 -1.90 -8.36 -1.33
C GLU A 26 -0.80 -8.51 -2.40
N VAL A 27 -0.65 -7.48 -3.26
CA VAL A 27 0.39 -7.46 -4.29
C VAL A 27 1.78 -7.49 -3.66
N ALA A 28 2.00 -6.78 -2.55
CA ALA A 28 3.28 -6.78 -1.83
C ALA A 28 3.62 -8.18 -1.29
N TRP A 29 2.68 -8.84 -0.60
CA TRP A 29 2.86 -10.19 -0.06
C TRP A 29 3.09 -11.24 -1.14
N ASP A 30 2.28 -11.23 -2.19
CA ASP A 30 2.39 -12.18 -3.31
C ASP A 30 3.78 -12.10 -4.00
N ASN A 31 4.49 -10.98 -3.83
CA ASN A 31 5.80 -10.72 -4.42
C ASN A 31 6.95 -10.65 -3.40
N ASN A 32 6.72 -11.12 -2.17
CA ASN A 32 7.70 -11.14 -1.07
C ASN A 32 8.33 -9.77 -0.79
N LEU A 33 7.54 -8.71 -0.86
CA LEU A 33 7.96 -7.38 -0.39
C LEU A 33 7.77 -7.30 1.12
N ASP A 34 8.68 -6.57 1.78
CA ASP A 34 8.67 -6.38 3.23
C ASP A 34 7.64 -5.31 3.65
N VAL A 35 6.37 -5.67 3.52
CA VAL A 35 5.22 -4.88 4.01
C VAL A 35 4.50 -5.76 5.04
N GLU A 36 4.43 -5.29 6.28
CA GLU A 36 4.02 -6.13 7.40
C GLU A 36 2.53 -6.49 7.35
N GLY A 37 1.65 -5.48 7.33
CA GLY A 37 0.19 -5.68 7.28
C GLY A 37 -0.37 -6.58 8.40
N ALA A 38 0.01 -6.31 9.65
CA ALA A 38 -0.21 -7.17 10.81
C ALA A 38 -1.69 -7.56 11.05
N CYS A 39 -2.63 -6.69 10.69
CA CYS A 39 -4.06 -6.98 10.87
C CYS A 39 -4.69 -7.81 9.74
N GLY A 40 -3.98 -8.11 8.65
CA GLY A 40 -4.58 -8.81 7.51
C GLY A 40 -5.33 -7.90 6.53
N GLY A 41 -5.19 -6.57 6.62
CA GLY A 41 -5.89 -5.61 5.75
C GLY A 41 -7.32 -5.29 6.19
N VAL A 42 -7.62 -5.43 7.49
CA VAL A 42 -8.95 -5.15 8.08
C VAL A 42 -9.03 -3.79 8.79
N ALA A 43 -8.16 -2.84 8.42
CA ALA A 43 -8.09 -1.49 8.98
C ALA A 43 -7.93 -1.42 10.52
N ALA A 44 -7.21 -2.37 11.12
CA ALA A 44 -6.96 -2.42 12.57
C ALA A 44 -5.47 -2.20 12.95
N CYS A 45 -4.63 -1.80 12.00
CA CYS A 45 -3.25 -1.39 12.21
C CYS A 45 -2.82 -0.43 11.11
N SER A 46 -1.64 0.17 11.23
CA SER A 46 -1.01 1.02 10.21
C SER A 46 0.26 0.42 9.59
N THR A 47 0.57 -0.86 9.80
CA THR A 47 1.84 -1.46 9.35
C THR A 47 1.88 -1.84 7.86
N CYS A 48 0.80 -1.58 7.12
CA CYS A 48 0.76 -1.62 5.66
C CYS A 48 0.95 -0.23 5.02
N HIS A 49 1.27 0.80 5.81
CA HIS A 49 1.40 2.17 5.36
C HIS A 49 2.39 2.31 4.19
N VAL A 50 1.99 3.06 3.17
CA VAL A 50 2.79 3.40 1.99
C VAL A 50 2.57 4.85 1.62
N ILE A 51 3.56 5.45 0.96
CA ILE A 51 3.45 6.79 0.39
C ILE A 51 3.12 6.66 -1.10
N VAL A 52 2.00 7.23 -1.51
CA VAL A 52 1.55 7.23 -2.91
C VAL A 52 2.19 8.40 -3.65
N ASP A 53 2.71 8.14 -4.85
CA ASP A 53 3.27 9.17 -5.72
C ASP A 53 2.22 10.30 -5.96
N PRO A 54 2.59 11.59 -5.86
CA PRO A 54 1.66 12.70 -6.03
C PRO A 54 0.89 12.69 -7.35
N ALA A 55 1.47 12.12 -8.43
CA ALA A 55 0.80 11.98 -9.71
C ALA A 55 -0.38 10.98 -9.68
N TRP A 56 -0.43 10.12 -8.66
CA TRP A 56 -1.47 9.11 -8.44
C TRP A 56 -2.36 9.40 -7.24
N ALA A 57 -1.87 10.12 -6.23
CA ALA A 57 -2.61 10.38 -4.99
C ALA A 57 -4.02 10.98 -5.25
N GLY A 58 -4.13 11.95 -6.16
CA GLY A 58 -5.42 12.57 -6.51
C GLY A 58 -6.40 11.68 -7.29
N ARG A 59 -6.01 10.44 -7.64
CA ARG A 59 -6.88 9.46 -8.31
C ARG A 59 -7.48 8.44 -7.34
N LEU A 60 -7.00 8.41 -6.10
CA LEU A 60 -7.54 7.54 -5.06
C LEU A 60 -8.79 8.17 -4.46
N THR A 61 -9.70 7.32 -4.00
CA THR A 61 -10.72 7.77 -3.06
C THR A 61 -10.01 8.21 -1.78
N PRO A 62 -10.42 9.32 -1.14
CA PRO A 62 -9.90 9.69 0.17
C PRO A 62 -10.06 8.54 1.18
N PRO A 63 -9.18 8.44 2.19
CA PRO A 63 -9.36 7.48 3.27
C PRO A 63 -10.71 7.68 3.93
N ASP A 64 -11.34 6.58 4.33
CA ASP A 64 -12.52 6.65 5.19
C ASP A 64 -12.13 6.94 6.64
N GLU A 65 -13.12 7.07 7.53
CA GLU A 65 -12.86 7.42 8.93
C GLU A 65 -12.01 6.37 9.66
N GLU A 66 -12.17 5.08 9.34
CA GLU A 66 -11.42 4.00 9.98
C GLU A 66 -9.95 4.02 9.53
N GLU A 67 -9.72 4.19 8.22
CA GLU A 67 -8.38 4.33 7.65
C GLU A 67 -7.68 5.59 8.17
N ASP A 68 -8.36 6.75 8.19
CA ASP A 68 -7.79 8.03 8.65
C ASP A 68 -7.33 7.96 10.11
N GLN A 69 -8.14 7.34 10.99
CA GLN A 69 -7.77 7.11 12.38
C GLN A 69 -6.53 6.21 12.53
N MET A 70 -6.36 5.21 11.66
CA MET A 70 -5.15 4.37 11.68
C MET A 70 -3.94 5.11 11.10
N LEU A 71 -4.14 5.96 10.09
CA LEU A 71 -3.08 6.77 9.50
C LEU A 71 -2.52 7.80 10.49
N ASP A 72 -3.33 8.35 11.39
CA ASP A 72 -2.86 9.22 12.49
C ASP A 72 -1.87 8.51 13.44
N LEU A 73 -1.87 7.19 13.47
CA LEU A 73 -0.97 6.35 14.27
C LEU A 73 0.24 5.84 13.47
N ALA A 74 0.31 6.14 12.18
CA ALA A 74 1.43 5.75 11.32
C ALA A 74 2.66 6.65 11.57
N TRP A 75 3.85 6.05 11.54
CA TRP A 75 5.15 6.72 11.76
C TRP A 75 6.16 6.37 10.67
#